data_AF-A0A7Y4XU00-F1
#
_entry.id   AF-A0A7Y4XU00-F1
#
_cell.length_a   1.000
_cell.length_b   1.000
_cell.length_c   1.000
_cell.angle_alpha   90.00
_cell.angle_beta   90.00
_cell.angle_gamma   90.00
#
_symmetry.space_group_name_H-M   'P 1'
#
loop_
_entity.id
_entity.type
_entity.pdbx_description
1 polymer ?
#
loop_
_entity_poly.entity_id
_entity_poly.type
_entity_poly.pdbx_seq_one_letter_code
_entity_poly.pdbx_strand_id
1 'polypeptide(L)'
;MIKSFLHKGIQQFFETGSKAGIAVEHEAKLAMLNPPHPGNILKDDVLPELGIGVTEAAAQLSVSRVALSRVVNGRAGVSADMAIRLEAWLNNPTAESWVRMQAEYDLWQARQKPRPTIKPIGITQAA
;
A
#
# COMPACT_ATOMS: atom_id res chain seq x y z
N MET A 1 13.50 -17.39 11.80
CA MET A 1 14.40 -16.46 11.07
C MET A 1 13.59 -15.65 10.04
N ILE A 2 12.59 -14.87 10.50
CA ILE A 2 11.90 -13.80 9.75
C ILE A 2 11.44 -12.77 10.80
N LYS A 3 12.39 -12.05 11.41
CA LYS A 3 12.15 -10.90 12.28
C LYS A 3 13.14 -9.82 11.84
N SER A 4 12.92 -9.11 10.73
CA SER A 4 13.89 -8.07 10.32
C SER A 4 13.44 -7.04 9.28
N PHE A 5 12.19 -7.02 8.80
CA PHE A 5 11.78 -5.98 7.84
C PHE A 5 11.35 -4.65 8.49
N LEU A 6 11.60 -4.47 9.79
CA LEU A 6 11.46 -3.21 10.51
C LEU A 6 12.85 -2.60 10.80
N HIS A 7 13.53 -2.13 9.76
CA HIS A 7 14.51 -1.07 9.98
C HIS A 7 13.72 0.22 10.25
N LYS A 8 14.13 1.02 11.24
CA LYS A 8 13.42 2.26 11.66
C LYS A 8 13.04 3.18 10.49
N GLY A 9 13.85 3.22 9.43
CA GLY A 9 13.57 4.02 8.23
C GLY A 9 12.38 3.53 7.37
N ILE A 10 12.13 2.21 7.31
CA ILE A 10 11.01 1.64 6.55
C ILE A 10 9.70 1.79 7.32
N GLN A 11 9.74 1.55 8.64
CA GLN A 11 8.59 1.80 9.50
C GLN A 11 8.17 3.28 9.45
N GLN A 12 9.14 4.19 9.59
CA GLN A 12 8.91 5.63 9.50
C GLN A 12 8.36 6.08 8.13
N PHE A 13 8.77 5.43 7.04
CA PHE A 13 8.21 5.67 5.70
C PHE A 13 6.73 5.29 5.61
N PHE A 14 6.33 4.15 6.17
CA PHE A 14 4.94 3.72 6.17
C PHE A 14 4.06 4.56 7.12
N GLU A 15 4.61 4.98 8.26
CA GLU A 15 3.88 5.75 9.29
C GLU A 15 3.76 7.25 8.97
N THR A 16 4.82 7.87 8.44
CA THR A 16 4.92 9.34 8.35
C THR A 16 5.05 9.87 6.92
N GLY A 17 5.32 9.00 5.94
CA GLY A 17 5.71 9.43 4.58
C GLY A 17 7.06 10.14 4.52
N SER A 18 7.77 10.30 5.64
CA SER A 18 9.08 10.95 5.71
C SER A 18 10.15 10.07 5.09
N LYS A 19 10.90 10.64 4.14
CA LYS A 19 12.03 9.99 3.46
C LYS A 19 13.37 10.22 4.17
N ALA A 20 13.38 10.93 5.30
CA ALA A 20 14.59 11.24 6.04
C ALA A 20 15.27 9.94 6.54
N GLY A 21 16.40 9.57 5.93
CA GLY A 21 17.16 8.36 6.28
C GLY A 21 17.01 7.18 5.31
N ILE A 22 16.20 7.29 4.26
CA ILE A 22 16.20 6.32 3.15
C ILE A 22 17.28 6.76 2.16
N ALA A 23 18.40 6.02 2.09
CA ALA A 23 19.33 6.17 0.99
C ALA A 23 18.56 5.95 -0.33
N VAL A 24 18.76 6.80 -1.33
CA VAL A 24 18.09 6.73 -2.65
C VAL A 24 18.16 5.32 -3.27
N GLU A 25 19.22 4.57 -2.96
CA GLU A 25 19.42 3.19 -3.38
C GLU A 25 18.43 2.19 -2.76
N HIS A 26 17.95 2.45 -1.54
CA HIS A 26 16.91 1.64 -0.90
C HIS A 26 15.51 1.91 -1.47
N GLU A 27 15.22 3.11 -1.98
CA GLU A 27 13.95 3.40 -2.68
C GLU A 27 13.87 2.59 -4.00
N ALA A 28 14.96 2.55 -4.77
CA ALA A 28 15.06 1.71 -5.97
C ALA A 28 14.98 0.20 -5.64
N LYS A 29 15.61 -0.22 -4.54
CA LYS A 29 15.57 -1.61 -4.07
C LYS A 29 14.18 -2.01 -3.56
N LEU A 30 13.48 -1.14 -2.84
CA LEU A 30 12.09 -1.33 -2.42
C LEU A 30 11.13 -1.33 -3.62
N ALA A 31 11.38 -0.51 -4.64
CA ALA A 31 10.64 -0.55 -5.90
C ALA A 31 10.96 -1.78 -6.78
N MET A 32 12.13 -2.41 -6.61
CA MET A 32 12.50 -3.68 -7.24
C MET A 32 11.96 -4.91 -6.49
N LEU A 33 11.75 -4.79 -5.17
CA LEU A 33 11.09 -5.82 -4.36
C LEU A 33 9.59 -5.74 -4.64
N ASN A 34 8.99 -6.83 -5.11
CA ASN A 34 7.54 -6.97 -5.30
C ASN A 34 6.76 -6.38 -4.10
N PRO A 35 6.18 -5.17 -4.21
CA PRO A 35 5.48 -4.55 -3.10
C PRO A 35 4.26 -5.42 -2.76
N PRO A 36 3.97 -5.66 -1.46
CA PRO A 36 2.81 -6.43 -1.08
C PRO A 36 1.52 -5.68 -1.45
N HIS A 37 0.47 -6.41 -1.81
CA HIS A 37 -0.84 -5.79 -1.96
C HIS A 37 -1.29 -5.28 -0.57
N PRO A 38 -1.78 -4.03 -0.41
CA PRO A 38 -2.10 -3.47 0.90
C PRO A 38 -3.13 -4.30 1.69
N GLY A 39 -4.06 -4.94 0.97
CA GLY A 39 -5.00 -5.89 1.58
C GLY A 39 -4.36 -7.11 2.23
N ASN A 40 -3.15 -7.53 1.85
CA ASN A 40 -2.42 -8.60 2.56
C ASN A 40 -2.00 -8.16 3.95
N ILE A 41 -1.63 -6.89 4.17
CA ILE A 41 -1.32 -6.35 5.50
C ILE A 41 -2.56 -6.48 6.42
N LEU A 42 -3.75 -6.19 5.88
CA LEU A 42 -4.99 -6.37 6.63
C LEU A 42 -5.21 -7.84 7.02
N LYS A 43 -4.94 -8.76 6.09
CA LYS A 43 -5.16 -10.19 6.29
C LYS A 43 -4.17 -10.82 7.26
N ASP A 44 -2.90 -10.49 7.10
CA ASP A 44 -1.78 -11.22 7.68
C ASP A 44 -1.31 -10.59 9.01
N ASP A 45 -1.55 -9.28 9.21
CA ASP A 45 -1.11 -8.55 10.40
C ASP A 45 -2.30 -7.97 11.20
N VAL A 46 -3.15 -7.15 10.58
CA VAL A 46 -4.18 -6.36 11.31
C VAL A 46 -5.29 -7.23 11.89
N LEU A 47 -5.93 -8.09 11.09
CA LEU A 47 -7.04 -8.92 11.57
C LEU A 47 -6.60 -9.92 12.66
N PRO A 48 -5.45 -10.62 12.52
CA PRO A 48 -4.93 -11.46 13.60
C PRO A 48 -4.61 -10.69 14.88
N GLU A 49 -4.01 -9.50 14.80
CA GLU A 49 -3.67 -8.68 15.97
C GLU A 49 -4.91 -8.19 16.71
N LEU A 50 -5.97 -7.83 15.98
CA LEU A 50 -7.26 -7.44 16.56
C LEU A 50 -8.09 -8.64 17.05
N GLY A 51 -7.73 -9.87 16.68
CA GLY A 51 -8.47 -11.09 17.05
C GLY A 51 -9.85 -11.22 16.41
N ILE A 52 -10.08 -10.53 15.28
CA ILE A 52 -11.39 -10.48 14.61
C ILE A 52 -11.35 -11.07 13.20
N GLY A 53 -12.50 -11.53 12.73
CA GLY A 53 -12.66 -12.04 11.37
C GLY A 53 -13.05 -10.97 10.34
N VAL A 54 -12.93 -11.31 9.06
CA VAL A 54 -13.35 -10.45 7.92
C VAL A 54 -14.81 -9.99 8.03
N THR A 55 -15.70 -10.83 8.56
CA THR A 55 -17.12 -10.48 8.73
C THR A 55 -17.29 -9.32 9.71
N GLU A 56 -16.62 -9.39 10.85
CA GLU A 56 -16.71 -8.37 11.90
C GLU A 56 -16.04 -7.06 11.45
N ALA A 57 -14.83 -7.16 10.88
CA ALA A 57 -14.14 -6.00 10.33
C ALA A 57 -14.95 -5.29 9.24
N ALA A 58 -15.63 -6.04 8.37
CA ALA A 58 -16.49 -5.44 7.34
C ALA A 58 -17.67 -4.66 7.95
N ALA A 59 -18.27 -5.17 9.03
CA ALA A 59 -19.31 -4.48 9.75
C ALA A 59 -18.79 -3.19 10.41
N GLN A 60 -17.62 -3.24 11.07
CA GLN A 60 -17.00 -2.07 11.71
C GLN A 60 -16.62 -0.99 10.68
N LEU A 61 -16.09 -1.40 9.52
CA LEU A 61 -15.75 -0.50 8.40
C LEU A 61 -16.98 -0.02 7.61
N SER A 62 -18.19 -0.52 7.93
CA SER A 62 -19.43 -0.24 7.21
C SER A 62 -19.33 -0.52 5.70
N VAL A 63 -18.75 -1.67 5.35
CA VAL A 63 -18.63 -2.17 3.97
C VAL A 63 -19.22 -3.58 3.87
N SER A 64 -19.54 -4.02 2.65
CA SER A 64 -19.95 -5.43 2.49
C SER A 64 -18.79 -6.38 2.82
N ARG A 65 -19.10 -7.50 3.45
CA ARG A 65 -18.13 -8.59 3.67
C ARG A 65 -17.44 -9.02 2.37
N VAL A 66 -18.16 -9.03 1.27
CA VAL A 66 -17.63 -9.39 -0.06
C VAL A 66 -16.59 -8.36 -0.53
N ALA A 67 -16.86 -7.06 -0.37
CA ALA A 67 -15.92 -6.01 -0.72
C ALA A 67 -14.62 -6.14 0.07
N LEU A 68 -14.71 -6.24 1.41
CA LEU A 68 -13.52 -6.40 2.25
C LEU A 68 -12.79 -7.72 1.93
N SER A 69 -13.51 -8.82 1.74
CA SER A 69 -12.92 -10.11 1.38
C SER A 69 -12.11 -10.05 0.09
N ARG A 70 -12.56 -9.30 -0.92
CA ARG A 70 -11.80 -9.11 -2.16
C ARG A 70 -10.53 -8.31 -1.92
N VAL A 71 -10.59 -7.27 -1.09
CA VAL A 71 -9.40 -6.46 -0.73
C VAL A 71 -8.38 -7.31 0.01
N VAL A 72 -8.77 -7.99 1.09
CA VAL A 72 -7.83 -8.75 1.93
C VAL A 72 -7.21 -9.97 1.22
N ASN A 73 -7.82 -10.43 0.13
CA ASN A 73 -7.29 -11.51 -0.71
C ASN A 73 -6.62 -11.02 -2.00
N GLY A 74 -6.35 -9.71 -2.14
CA GLY A 74 -5.65 -9.15 -3.30
C GLY A 74 -6.44 -9.21 -4.61
N ARG A 75 -7.76 -9.37 -4.55
CA ARG A 75 -8.68 -9.45 -5.70
C ARG A 75 -9.36 -8.10 -6.02
N ALA A 76 -9.12 -7.09 -5.20
CA ALA A 76 -9.54 -5.71 -5.39
C ALA A 76 -8.54 -4.80 -4.66
N GLY A 77 -8.21 -3.65 -5.24
CA GLY A 77 -7.35 -2.66 -4.59
C GLY A 77 -8.05 -1.91 -3.46
N VAL A 78 -7.25 -1.25 -2.62
CA VAL A 78 -7.73 -0.27 -1.64
C VAL A 78 -8.07 1.03 -2.37
N SER A 79 -9.37 1.36 -2.44
CA SER A 79 -9.82 2.66 -2.96
C SER A 79 -9.58 3.79 -1.96
N ALA A 80 -9.69 5.05 -2.41
CA ALA A 80 -9.62 6.20 -1.50
C ALA A 80 -10.70 6.16 -0.40
N ASP A 81 -11.93 5.75 -0.72
CA ASP A 81 -13.01 5.58 0.28
C ASP A 81 -12.66 4.50 1.32
N MET A 82 -12.11 3.35 0.87
CA MET A 82 -11.64 2.31 1.78
C MET A 82 -10.47 2.81 2.65
N ALA A 83 -9.54 3.57 2.08
CA ALA A 83 -8.41 4.14 2.80
C ALA A 83 -8.85 5.07 3.94
N ILE A 84 -9.82 5.96 3.70
CA ILE A 84 -10.42 6.84 4.73
C ILE A 84 -11.09 6.02 5.83
N ARG A 85 -11.82 4.95 5.46
CA ARG A 85 -12.43 4.06 6.45
C ARG A 85 -11.39 3.34 7.30
N LEU A 86 -10.31 2.85 6.69
CA LEU A 86 -9.21 2.18 7.40
C LEU A 86 -8.49 3.12 8.36
N GLU A 87 -8.21 4.36 7.95
CA GLU A 87 -7.65 5.38 8.83
C GLU A 87 -8.56 5.67 10.02
N ALA A 88 -9.86 5.90 9.78
CA ALA A 88 -10.82 6.14 10.85
C ALA A 88 -10.97 4.94 11.80
N TRP A 89 -10.81 3.72 11.27
CA TRP A 89 -10.95 2.48 12.04
C TRP A 89 -9.72 2.15 12.89
N LEU A 90 -8.52 2.35 12.34
CA LEU A 90 -7.26 1.97 12.99
C LEU A 90 -6.56 3.16 13.67
N ASN A 91 -7.01 4.39 13.44
CA ASN A 91 -6.35 5.67 13.78
C ASN A 91 -4.99 5.92 13.10
N ASN A 92 -4.34 4.87 12.59
CA ASN A 92 -3.19 4.91 11.70
C ASN A 92 -3.08 3.55 10.96
N PRO A 93 -2.37 3.45 9.83
CA PRO A 93 -1.79 4.52 9.00
C PRO A 93 -2.85 5.46 8.38
N THR A 94 -2.42 6.63 7.87
CA THR A 94 -3.33 7.60 7.22
C THR A 94 -3.87 7.09 5.88
N ALA A 95 -4.97 7.67 5.39
CA ALA A 95 -5.54 7.31 4.09
C ALA A 95 -4.54 7.49 2.94
N GLU A 96 -3.71 8.53 2.96
CA GLU A 96 -2.67 8.75 1.95
C GLU A 96 -1.63 7.64 1.96
N SER A 97 -1.27 7.11 3.13
CA SER A 97 -0.35 5.98 3.23
C SER A 97 -0.95 4.73 2.59
N TRP A 98 -2.22 4.42 2.83
CA TRP A 98 -2.92 3.31 2.17
C TRP A 98 -2.98 3.47 0.65
N VAL A 99 -3.34 4.67 0.17
CA VAL A 99 -3.40 4.97 -1.27
C VAL A 99 -2.02 4.86 -1.92
N ARG A 100 -0.97 5.34 -1.24
CA ARG A 100 0.40 5.23 -1.72
C ARG A 100 0.85 3.78 -1.84
N MET A 101 0.60 2.94 -0.82
CA MET A 101 0.91 1.51 -0.90
C MET A 101 0.18 0.85 -2.09
N GLN A 102 -1.09 1.20 -2.32
CA GLN A 102 -1.85 0.68 -3.47
C GLN A 102 -1.24 1.14 -4.79
N ALA A 103 -0.88 2.41 -4.91
CA ALA A 103 -0.26 2.96 -6.11
C ALA A 103 1.10 2.32 -6.41
N GLU A 104 1.92 2.07 -5.37
CA GLU A 104 3.19 1.35 -5.50
C GLU A 104 2.97 -0.08 -6.02
N TYR A 105 1.98 -0.80 -5.46
CA TYR A 105 1.57 -2.12 -5.94
C TYR A 105 1.12 -2.10 -7.40
N ASP A 106 0.20 -1.20 -7.74
CA ASP A 106 -0.37 -1.10 -9.09
C ASP A 106 0.69 -0.72 -10.13
N LEU A 107 1.59 0.23 -9.79
CA LEU A 107 2.71 0.62 -10.64
C LEU A 107 3.68 -0.53 -10.86
N TRP A 108 4.00 -1.30 -9.83
CA TRP A 108 4.86 -2.48 -9.97
C TRP A 108 4.23 -3.50 -10.90
N GLN A 109 2.95 -3.86 -10.70
CA GLN A 109 2.22 -4.79 -11.58
C GLN A 109 2.17 -4.28 -13.03
N ALA A 110 1.95 -2.97 -13.22
CA ALA A 110 1.89 -2.34 -14.53
C ALA A 110 3.27 -2.23 -15.22
N ARG A 111 4.38 -2.29 -14.48
CA ARG A 111 5.75 -2.30 -15.01
C ARG A 111 6.15 -3.70 -15.52
N GLN A 112 5.55 -4.77 -15.01
CA GLN A 112 5.81 -6.13 -15.48
C GLN A 112 5.23 -6.43 -16.87
N LYS A 113 4.36 -5.55 -17.39
CA LYS A 113 3.70 -5.72 -18.68
C LYS A 113 4.48 -5.00 -19.77
N PRO A 114 4.58 -5.57 -20.99
CA PRO A 114 5.19 -4.88 -22.11
C PRO A 114 4.45 -3.58 -22.42
N ARG A 115 5.20 -2.54 -22.80
CA ARG A 115 4.64 -1.23 -23.17
C ARG A 115 5.04 -0.85 -24.60
N PRO A 116 4.16 -0.16 -25.34
CA PRO A 116 4.54 0.44 -26.61
C PRO A 116 5.58 1.54 -26.40
N THR A 117 6.30 1.90 -27.46
CA THR A 117 7.20 3.07 -27.45
C THR A 117 6.38 4.34 -27.24
N ILE A 118 6.62 5.02 -26.12
CA ILE A 118 5.97 6.31 -25.79
C ILE A 118 6.86 7.44 -26.31
N LYS A 119 6.30 8.35 -27.10
CA LYS A 119 7.01 9.55 -27.56
C LYS A 119 6.96 10.62 -26.45
N PRO A 120 8.09 11.04 -25.86
CA PRO A 120 8.08 12.09 -24.86
C PRO A 120 7.68 13.43 -25.48
N ILE A 121 6.99 14.26 -24.69
CA ILE A 121 6.75 15.64 -25.09
C ILE A 121 8.08 16.40 -25.08
N GLY A 122 8.42 17.06 -26.18
CA GLY A 122 9.59 17.92 -26.25
C GLY A 122 9.31 19.21 -25.51
N ILE A 123 9.60 19.26 -24.20
CA ILE A 123 9.55 20.51 -23.45
C ILE A 123 10.93 21.15 -23.55
N THR A 124 11.10 22.07 -24.50
CA THR A 124 12.25 22.97 -24.49
C THR A 124 12.07 23.92 -23.32
N GLN A 125 12.87 23.78 -22.26
CA GLN A 125 12.90 24.79 -21.21
C GLN A 125 13.44 26.09 -21.82
N ALA A 126 12.61 27.13 -21.82
CA ALA A 126 13.09 28.49 -22.06
C ALA A 126 14.00 28.86 -20.89
N ALA A 127 15.27 29.10 -21.20
CA ALA A 127 16.30 29.56 -20.26
C ALA A 127 16.02 30.97 -19.75
#